data_AF-A0A3S5F9T6-F1
#
_entry.id   AF-A0A3S5F9T6-F1
#
_cell.length_a   1.000
_cell.length_b   1.000
_cell.length_c   1.000
_cell.angle_alpha   90.00
_cell.angle_beta   90.00
_cell.angle_gamma   90.00
#
_symmetry.space_group_name_H-M   'P 1'
#
loop_
_entity.id
_entity.type
_entity.pdbx_description
1 polymer ?
#
loop_
_entity_poly.entity_id
_entity_poly.type
_entity_poly.pdbx_seq_one_letter_code
_entity_poly.pdbx_strand_id
1 'polypeptide(L)'
;MNGTRWWENYLVRYLVPSILGMVILMWLGENFPMLKTYLSILPFDGYDKFSTAHLVGWLLFGTLYCYIASYPILVFHAIRIEFFKKNKTNILNLHTVLPISLFTIFIVLSVLIISSQNNKNFAFGVVVCSVCVFSLYQIYYLYKVSSTRLGFSYAKRLTQVRNGQKDFVESYRHLREHGNTALIILFEILLAAVLYVVLSFEVKPNYPNLSKKYIDLSMVSIILFIWVAPATLVYFYGQFLERKLSQF
;
A
#
# COMPACT_ATOMS: atom_id res chain seq x y z
N MET A 1 -26.54 -25.85 -10.73
CA MET A 1 -25.13 -25.42 -10.87
C MET A 1 -25.09 -23.93 -10.61
N ASN A 2 -24.72 -23.50 -9.39
CA ASN A 2 -24.49 -22.08 -9.14
C ASN A 2 -23.21 -21.70 -9.88
N GLY A 3 -23.34 -21.01 -11.00
CA GLY A 3 -22.19 -20.44 -11.69
C GLY A 3 -21.45 -19.54 -10.71
N THR A 4 -20.19 -19.85 -10.45
CA THR A 4 -19.27 -18.94 -9.77
C THR A 4 -19.39 -17.59 -10.44
N ARG A 5 -19.82 -16.60 -9.67
CA ARG A 5 -20.08 -15.26 -10.20
C ARG A 5 -18.75 -14.73 -10.74
N TRP A 6 -18.72 -14.23 -11.97
CA TRP A 6 -17.45 -13.94 -12.66
C TRP A 6 -16.56 -12.93 -11.91
N TRP A 7 -17.15 -12.06 -11.08
CA TRP A 7 -16.44 -11.11 -10.21
C TRP A 7 -15.83 -11.75 -8.95
N GLU A 8 -16.24 -12.96 -8.60
CA GLU A 8 -15.59 -13.77 -7.56
C GLU A 8 -14.26 -14.35 -8.04
N ASN A 9 -13.96 -14.31 -9.34
CA ASN A 9 -12.66 -14.72 -9.84
C ASN A 9 -11.57 -13.80 -9.29
N TYR A 10 -10.58 -14.40 -8.62
CA TYR A 10 -9.39 -13.70 -8.14
C TYR A 10 -8.74 -12.88 -9.25
N LEU A 11 -8.68 -13.44 -10.47
CA LEU A 11 -8.15 -12.75 -11.63
C LEU A 11 -8.83 -11.39 -11.86
N VAL A 12 -10.16 -11.33 -11.87
CA VAL A 12 -10.92 -10.09 -12.11
C VAL A 12 -10.69 -9.06 -11.00
N ARG A 13 -10.61 -9.51 -9.74
CA ARG A 13 -10.44 -8.60 -8.58
C ARG A 13 -9.07 -7.93 -8.53
N TYR A 14 -8.03 -8.63 -8.98
CA TYR A 14 -6.66 -8.13 -8.94
C TYR A 14 -6.20 -7.57 -10.29
N LEU A 15 -6.92 -7.85 -11.39
CA LEU A 15 -6.60 -7.33 -12.71
C LEU A 15 -6.72 -5.81 -12.77
N VAL A 16 -7.81 -5.23 -12.24
CA VAL A 16 -8.02 -3.77 -12.28
C VAL A 16 -6.91 -3.01 -11.54
N PRO A 17 -6.57 -3.35 -10.27
CA PRO A 17 -5.40 -2.78 -9.61
C PRO A 17 -4.08 -3.03 -10.36
N SER A 18 -3.86 -4.23 -10.91
CA SER A 18 -2.62 -4.52 -11.65
C SER A 18 -2.46 -3.64 -12.90
N ILE A 19 -3.55 -3.37 -13.62
CA ILE A 19 -3.56 -2.44 -14.76
C ILE A 19 -3.28 -1.02 -14.29
N LEU A 20 -3.86 -0.59 -13.17
CA LEU A 20 -3.58 0.73 -12.61
C LEU A 20 -2.11 0.87 -12.20
N GLY A 21 -1.56 -0.10 -11.48
CA GLY A 21 -0.15 -0.14 -11.10
C GLY A 21 0.78 -0.10 -12.31
N MET A 22 0.44 -0.81 -13.39
CA MET A 22 1.15 -0.72 -14.66
C MET A 22 1.15 0.72 -15.20
N VAL A 23 -0.03 1.35 -15.31
CA VAL A 23 -0.16 2.73 -15.81
C VAL A 23 0.63 3.73 -14.94
N ILE A 24 0.60 3.56 -13.61
CA ILE A 24 1.34 4.38 -12.65
C ILE A 24 2.85 4.26 -12.89
N LEU A 25 3.37 3.02 -13.01
CA LEU A 25 4.80 2.80 -13.23
C LEU A 25 5.25 3.36 -14.58
N MET A 26 4.43 3.22 -15.62
CA MET A 26 4.70 3.82 -16.92
C MET A 26 4.75 5.35 -16.82
N TRP A 27 3.78 5.96 -16.13
CA TRP A 27 3.75 7.41 -15.90
C TRP A 27 4.96 7.90 -15.10
N LEU A 28 5.38 7.18 -14.05
CA LEU A 28 6.61 7.48 -13.31
C LEU A 28 7.85 7.39 -14.20
N GLY A 29 7.93 6.39 -15.07
CA GLY A 29 9.03 6.21 -16.01
C GLY A 29 9.16 7.34 -17.04
N GLU A 30 8.05 7.92 -17.48
CA GLU A 30 8.05 9.11 -18.35
C GLU A 30 8.50 10.38 -17.61
N ASN A 31 8.07 10.57 -16.36
CA ASN A 31 8.46 11.73 -15.56
C ASN A 31 9.91 11.66 -15.07
N PHE A 32 10.45 10.46 -14.88
CA PHE A 32 11.82 10.22 -14.41
C PHE A 32 12.57 9.28 -15.36
N PRO A 33 13.12 9.79 -16.48
CA PRO A 33 13.77 8.97 -17.52
C PRO A 33 14.90 8.07 -17.00
N MET A 34 15.52 8.40 -15.87
CA MET A 34 16.52 7.55 -15.22
C MET A 34 15.97 6.17 -14.86
N LEU A 35 14.68 6.05 -14.52
CA LEU A 35 14.03 4.76 -14.27
C LEU A 35 14.12 3.83 -15.49
N LYS A 36 14.11 4.37 -16.70
CA LYS A 36 14.27 3.59 -17.94
C LYS A 36 15.63 2.89 -18.03
N THR A 37 16.64 3.40 -17.33
CA THR A 37 17.97 2.75 -17.25
C THR A 37 17.90 1.46 -16.43
N TYR A 38 17.15 1.48 -15.32
CA TYR A 38 17.01 0.35 -14.40
C TYR A 38 15.91 -0.63 -14.80
N LEU A 39 14.86 -0.12 -15.44
CA LEU A 39 13.75 -0.89 -16.01
C LEU A 39 14.00 -1.21 -17.50
N SER A 40 15.25 -1.22 -17.95
CA SER A 40 15.62 -1.47 -19.35
C SER A 40 15.13 -2.83 -19.90
N ILE A 41 14.76 -3.76 -19.00
CA ILE A 41 14.09 -5.04 -19.33
C ILE A 41 12.67 -4.82 -19.88
N LEU A 42 12.05 -3.67 -19.63
CA LEU A 42 10.76 -3.25 -20.17
C LEU A 42 10.95 -1.99 -21.02
N PRO A 43 11.36 -2.11 -22.29
CA PRO A 43 11.58 -0.96 -23.14
C PRO A 43 10.30 -0.12 -23.25
N PHE A 44 10.44 1.18 -23.01
CA PHE A 44 9.48 2.22 -23.36
C PHE A 44 9.64 2.63 -24.83
N ASP A 45 10.00 1.67 -25.68
CA ASP A 45 10.08 1.93 -27.10
C ASP A 45 8.65 2.10 -27.62
N GLY A 46 8.46 2.98 -28.61
CA GLY A 46 7.15 3.41 -29.08
C GLY A 46 6.14 2.28 -29.35
N TYR A 47 4.87 2.66 -29.49
CA TYR A 47 3.75 1.73 -29.69
C TYR A 47 3.98 0.69 -30.81
N ASP A 48 4.82 1.00 -31.79
CA ASP A 48 5.26 0.17 -32.90
C ASP A 48 6.11 -1.06 -32.49
N LYS A 49 6.73 -1.05 -31.31
CA LYS A 49 7.49 -2.19 -30.74
C LYS A 49 6.83 -2.83 -29.53
N PHE A 50 5.61 -2.41 -29.20
CA PHE A 50 4.88 -2.95 -28.05
C PHE A 50 4.39 -4.37 -28.36
N SER A 51 5.04 -5.36 -27.77
CA SER A 51 4.76 -6.79 -27.98
C SER A 51 3.91 -7.34 -26.85
N THR A 52 3.29 -8.50 -27.06
CA THR A 52 2.59 -9.23 -25.98
C THR A 52 3.50 -9.51 -24.79
N ALA A 53 4.80 -9.78 -25.02
CA ALA A 53 5.76 -9.98 -23.94
C ALA A 53 5.98 -8.70 -23.11
N HIS A 54 6.04 -7.54 -23.78
CA HIS A 54 6.11 -6.24 -23.10
C HIS A 54 4.86 -5.99 -22.26
N LEU A 55 3.67 -6.25 -22.80
CA LEU A 55 2.40 -6.12 -22.07
C LEU A 55 2.35 -7.02 -20.83
N VAL A 56 2.72 -8.29 -20.97
CA VAL A 56 2.75 -9.25 -19.86
C VAL A 56 3.76 -8.82 -18.80
N GLY A 57 4.96 -8.40 -19.21
CA GLY A 57 5.96 -7.87 -18.30
C GLY A 57 5.44 -6.67 -17.51
N TRP A 58 4.90 -5.67 -18.20
CA TRP A 58 4.31 -4.49 -17.57
C TRP A 58 3.16 -4.82 -16.61
N LEU A 59 2.32 -5.79 -16.97
CA LEU A 59 1.26 -6.27 -16.09
C LEU A 59 1.83 -6.94 -14.83
N LEU A 60 2.88 -7.76 -14.94
CA LEU A 60 3.55 -8.38 -13.79
C LEU A 60 4.17 -7.33 -12.85
N PHE A 61 4.82 -6.30 -13.39
CA PHE A 61 5.32 -5.19 -12.59
C PHE A 61 4.20 -4.37 -11.96
N GLY A 62 3.10 -4.15 -12.68
CA GLY A 62 1.89 -3.54 -12.14
C GLY A 62 1.29 -4.36 -10.99
N THR A 63 1.23 -5.68 -11.12
CA THR A 63 0.82 -6.58 -10.04
C THR A 63 1.75 -6.50 -8.83
N LEU A 64 3.07 -6.50 -9.06
CA LEU A 64 4.06 -6.35 -7.98
C LEU A 64 3.88 -5.02 -7.26
N TYR A 65 3.73 -3.93 -7.99
CA TYR A 65 3.49 -2.59 -7.45
C TYR A 65 2.22 -2.54 -6.61
N CYS A 66 1.10 -3.03 -7.15
CA CYS A 66 -0.18 -3.14 -6.45
C CYS A 66 -0.02 -3.92 -5.13
N TYR A 67 0.72 -5.04 -5.16
CA TYR A 67 0.97 -5.85 -3.98
C TYR A 67 1.73 -5.06 -2.89
N ILE A 68 2.81 -4.37 -3.28
CA ILE A 68 3.60 -3.51 -2.36
C ILE A 68 2.76 -2.34 -1.82
N ALA A 69 2.00 -1.68 -2.68
CA ALA A 69 1.10 -0.60 -2.29
C ALA A 69 0.07 -1.07 -1.24
N SER A 70 -0.41 -2.31 -1.35
CA SER A 70 -1.44 -2.85 -0.45
C SER A 70 -0.96 -3.22 0.96
N TYR A 71 0.35 -3.21 1.25
CA TYR A 71 0.87 -3.67 2.55
C TYR A 71 0.27 -2.97 3.79
N PRO A 72 0.02 -1.65 3.79
CA PRO A 72 -0.67 -1.02 4.92
C PRO A 72 -2.08 -1.57 5.16
N ILE A 73 -2.78 -2.02 4.11
CA ILE A 73 -4.11 -2.63 4.20
C ILE A 73 -4.03 -3.95 4.99
N LEU A 74 -2.96 -4.73 4.80
CA LEU A 74 -2.72 -5.95 5.57
C LEU A 74 -2.60 -5.65 7.07
N VAL A 75 -1.89 -4.59 7.44
CA VAL A 75 -1.79 -4.17 8.84
C VAL A 75 -3.14 -3.72 9.36
N PHE A 76 -3.86 -2.84 8.63
CA PHE A 76 -5.21 -2.42 9.02
C PHE A 76 -6.15 -3.61 9.23
N HIS A 77 -6.05 -4.63 8.39
CA HIS A 77 -6.80 -5.87 8.53
C HIS A 77 -6.46 -6.59 9.84
N ALA A 78 -5.18 -6.67 10.22
CA ALA A 78 -4.72 -7.31 11.45
C ALA A 78 -5.17 -6.54 12.70
N ILE A 79 -5.16 -5.21 12.67
CA ILE A 79 -5.42 -4.36 13.84
C ILE A 79 -6.88 -3.94 13.99
N ARG A 80 -7.75 -4.26 13.01
CA ARG A 80 -9.15 -3.80 12.93
C ARG A 80 -9.95 -3.94 14.23
N ILE A 81 -9.65 -4.95 15.04
CA ILE A 81 -10.37 -5.21 16.28
C ILE A 81 -10.21 -4.08 17.30
N GLU A 82 -9.03 -3.47 17.40
CA GLU A 82 -8.79 -2.36 18.33
C GLU A 82 -9.61 -1.13 17.93
N PHE A 83 -9.87 -0.97 16.63
CA PHE A 83 -10.69 0.10 16.11
C PHE A 83 -12.16 -0.07 16.50
N PHE A 84 -12.73 -1.26 16.35
CA PHE A 84 -14.15 -1.50 16.63
C PHE A 84 -14.45 -1.86 18.10
N LYS A 85 -13.47 -1.74 19.01
CA LYS A 85 -13.62 -2.07 20.44
C LYS A 85 -14.58 -1.15 21.19
N LYS A 86 -14.64 0.15 20.85
CA LYS A 86 -15.48 1.15 21.53
C LYS A 86 -16.79 1.36 20.77
N ASN A 87 -17.77 0.52 21.08
CA ASN A 87 -19.09 0.43 20.44
C ASN A 87 -20.06 1.63 20.68
N LYS A 88 -19.61 2.84 21.04
CA LYS A 88 -20.54 3.91 21.46
C LYS A 88 -20.80 5.05 20.48
N THR A 89 -20.02 5.24 19.42
CA THR A 89 -20.33 6.30 18.43
C THR A 89 -20.00 5.86 17.02
N ASN A 90 -21.04 5.82 16.18
CA ASN A 90 -21.04 5.32 14.81
C ASN A 90 -20.58 6.36 13.77
N ILE A 91 -19.76 7.32 14.16
CA ILE A 91 -19.27 8.38 13.26
C ILE A 91 -17.80 8.08 13.03
N LEU A 92 -17.49 7.43 11.90
CA LEU A 92 -16.16 7.33 11.29
C LEU A 92 -15.03 7.26 12.33
N ASN A 93 -14.72 6.05 12.81
CA ASN A 93 -13.75 5.85 13.88
C ASN A 93 -12.51 6.74 13.69
N LEU A 94 -12.45 7.81 14.49
CA LEU A 94 -11.47 8.88 14.29
C LEU A 94 -10.05 8.30 14.34
N HIS A 95 -9.84 7.26 15.13
CA HIS A 95 -8.55 6.57 15.24
C HIS A 95 -8.10 5.89 13.95
N THR A 96 -9.00 5.54 13.02
CA THR A 96 -8.65 4.94 11.71
C THR A 96 -8.66 5.95 10.59
N VAL A 97 -9.68 6.81 10.55
CA VAL A 97 -9.87 7.74 9.44
C VAL A 97 -8.87 8.88 9.53
N LEU A 98 -8.67 9.45 10.72
CA LEU A 98 -7.77 10.59 10.93
C LEU A 98 -6.32 10.32 10.46
N PRO A 99 -5.63 9.22 10.85
CA PRO A 99 -4.25 9.00 10.41
C PRO A 99 -4.15 8.81 8.89
N ILE A 100 -5.11 8.13 8.26
CA ILE A 100 -5.13 7.95 6.80
C ILE A 100 -5.39 9.29 6.10
N SER A 101 -6.35 10.07 6.60
CA SER A 101 -6.67 11.40 6.08
C SER A 101 -5.51 12.37 6.22
N LEU A 102 -4.87 12.45 7.40
CA LEU A 102 -3.70 13.30 7.64
C LEU A 102 -2.52 12.89 6.75
N PHE A 103 -2.25 11.59 6.65
CA PHE A 103 -1.22 11.08 5.73
C PHE A 103 -1.52 11.51 4.29
N THR A 104 -2.76 11.30 3.82
CA THR A 104 -3.20 11.69 2.47
C THR A 104 -3.03 13.18 2.23
N ILE A 105 -3.43 14.03 3.18
CA ILE A 105 -3.30 15.49 3.10
C ILE A 105 -1.82 15.88 2.97
N PHE A 106 -0.93 15.34 3.80
CA PHE A 106 0.50 15.68 3.73
C PHE A 106 1.15 15.23 2.42
N ILE A 107 0.77 14.06 1.89
CA ILE A 107 1.26 13.59 0.59
C ILE A 107 0.76 14.51 -0.54
N VAL A 108 -0.53 14.85 -0.57
CA VAL A 108 -1.10 15.76 -1.59
C VAL A 108 -0.44 17.14 -1.52
N LEU A 109 -0.29 17.72 -0.32
CA LEU A 109 0.40 18.99 -0.14
C LEU A 109 1.84 18.94 -0.65
N SER A 110 2.55 17.84 -0.40
CA SER A 110 3.93 17.66 -0.87
C SER A 110 4.01 17.61 -2.39
N VAL A 111 3.07 16.93 -3.06
CA VAL A 111 2.96 16.93 -4.53
C VAL A 111 2.69 18.34 -5.05
N LEU A 112 1.74 19.08 -4.45
CA LEU A 112 1.43 20.45 -4.87
C LEU A 112 2.64 21.39 -4.73
N ILE A 113 3.40 21.26 -3.64
CA ILE A 113 4.63 22.04 -3.43
C ILE A 113 5.64 21.77 -4.55
N ILE A 114 5.88 20.50 -4.90
CA ILE A 114 6.79 20.12 -5.98
C ILE A 114 6.30 20.63 -7.34
N SER A 115 5.01 20.48 -7.64
CA SER A 115 4.40 20.96 -8.89
C SER A 115 4.54 22.48 -9.04
N SER A 116 4.50 23.23 -7.93
CA SER A 116 4.76 24.67 -7.91
C SER A 116 6.25 25.06 -8.05
N GLN A 117 7.15 24.08 -8.18
CA GLN A 117 8.62 24.24 -8.16
C GLN A 117 9.16 24.92 -6.89
N ASN A 118 8.35 25.02 -5.84
CA ASN A 118 8.76 25.61 -4.56
C ASN A 118 9.42 24.56 -3.67
N ASN A 119 10.51 24.93 -3.01
CA ASN A 119 11.12 24.24 -1.87
C ASN A 119 11.01 22.70 -1.86
N LYS A 120 11.56 22.03 -2.89
CA LYS A 120 11.51 20.57 -3.05
C LYS A 120 12.06 19.81 -1.84
N ASN A 121 13.05 20.37 -1.16
CA ASN A 121 13.65 19.79 0.06
C ASN A 121 12.63 19.71 1.21
N PHE A 122 11.80 20.74 1.36
CA PHE A 122 10.75 20.75 2.37
C PHE A 122 9.68 19.70 2.06
N ALA A 123 9.20 19.62 0.80
CA ALA A 123 8.25 18.59 0.39
C ALA A 123 8.80 17.17 0.61
N PHE A 124 10.06 16.93 0.27
CA PHE A 124 10.73 15.66 0.54
C PHE A 124 10.76 15.33 2.05
N GLY A 125 11.17 16.28 2.89
CA GLY A 125 11.18 16.11 4.35
C GLY A 125 9.80 15.81 4.93
N VAL A 126 8.75 16.48 4.43
CA VAL A 126 7.36 16.23 4.82
C VAL A 126 6.94 14.81 4.44
N VAL A 127 7.25 14.33 3.23
CA VAL A 127 6.92 12.96 2.81
C VAL A 127 7.64 11.91 3.64
N VAL A 128 8.95 12.04 3.84
CA VAL A 128 9.73 11.11 4.66
C VAL A 128 9.17 11.05 6.08
N CYS A 129 8.93 12.20 6.69
CA CYS A 129 8.34 12.28 8.04
C CYS A 129 6.94 11.63 8.07
N SER A 130 6.09 11.91 7.08
CA SER A 130 4.74 11.37 7.00
C SER A 130 4.74 9.84 6.87
N VAL A 131 5.60 9.27 6.03
CA VAL A 131 5.74 7.82 5.88
C VAL A 131 6.28 7.17 7.15
N CYS A 132 7.27 7.78 7.82
CA CYS A 132 7.78 7.30 9.10
C CYS A 132 6.69 7.29 10.18
N VAL A 133 5.97 8.41 10.35
CA VAL A 133 4.89 8.53 11.34
C VAL A 133 3.76 7.53 11.05
N PHE A 134 3.36 7.40 9.78
CA PHE A 134 2.35 6.44 9.36
C PHE A 134 2.77 5.00 9.62
N SER A 135 4.03 4.66 9.40
CA SER A 135 4.58 3.33 9.65
C SER A 135 4.71 3.03 11.15
N LEU A 136 5.18 3.99 11.96
CA LEU A 136 5.23 3.87 13.41
C LEU A 136 3.84 3.72 14.03
N TYR A 137 2.85 4.46 13.53
CA TYR A 137 1.44 4.31 13.92
C TYR A 137 0.98 2.86 13.70
N GLN A 138 1.26 2.30 12.52
CA GLN A 138 0.89 0.92 12.17
C GLN A 138 1.54 -0.11 13.10
N ILE A 139 2.85 0.04 13.36
CA ILE A 139 3.61 -0.83 14.27
C ILE A 139 3.06 -0.75 15.70
N TYR A 140 2.79 0.46 16.19
CA TYR A 140 2.25 0.68 17.54
C TYR A 140 0.92 -0.05 17.75
N TYR A 141 -0.03 0.09 16.82
CA TYR A 141 -1.33 -0.59 16.94
C TYR A 141 -1.21 -2.10 16.76
N LEU A 142 -0.29 -2.56 15.90
CA LEU A 142 -0.02 -4.00 15.76
C LEU A 142 0.51 -4.58 17.06
N TYR A 143 1.47 -3.91 17.70
CA TYR A 143 1.98 -4.29 19.02
C TYR A 143 0.86 -4.32 20.07
N LYS A 144 0.00 -3.29 20.11
CA LYS A 144 -1.14 -3.21 21.04
C LYS A 144 -2.14 -4.37 20.85
N VAL A 145 -2.44 -4.74 19.61
CA VAL A 145 -3.34 -5.87 19.30
C VAL A 145 -2.68 -7.19 19.71
N SER A 146 -1.38 -7.35 19.45
CA SER A 146 -0.65 -8.58 19.79
C SER A 146 -0.50 -8.81 21.29
N SER A 147 -0.29 -7.74 22.06
CA SER A 147 -0.12 -7.80 23.51
C SER A 147 -1.45 -8.05 24.25
N THR A 148 -2.57 -7.68 23.65
CA THR A 148 -3.89 -7.91 24.24
C THR A 148 -4.44 -9.30 23.89
N ARG A 149 -5.23 -9.91 24.79
CA ARG A 149 -5.97 -11.16 24.48
C ARG A 149 -7.12 -10.95 23.47
N LEU A 150 -7.32 -9.72 22.99
CA LEU A 150 -8.46 -9.30 22.19
C LEU A 150 -8.41 -9.89 20.78
N GLY A 151 -7.25 -9.85 20.11
CA GLY A 151 -7.10 -10.45 18.78
C GLY A 151 -7.49 -11.93 18.76
N PHE A 152 -7.08 -12.66 19.80
CA PHE A 152 -7.42 -14.08 19.97
C PHE A 152 -8.90 -14.31 20.28
N SER A 153 -9.49 -13.58 21.23
CA SER A 153 -10.91 -13.78 21.59
C SER A 153 -11.86 -13.45 20.43
N TYR A 154 -11.51 -12.46 19.61
CA TYR A 154 -12.23 -12.14 18.38
C TYR A 154 -12.10 -13.22 17.31
N ALA A 155 -10.88 -13.73 17.06
CA ALA A 155 -10.68 -14.82 16.11
C ALA A 155 -11.53 -16.05 16.49
N LYS A 156 -11.54 -16.42 17.77
CA LYS A 156 -12.37 -17.53 18.30
C LYS A 156 -13.87 -17.26 18.18
N ARG A 157 -14.34 -16.04 18.44
CA ARG A 157 -15.77 -15.70 18.31
C ARG A 157 -16.21 -15.71 16.84
N LEU A 158 -15.34 -15.26 15.92
CA LEU A 158 -15.64 -15.22 14.49
C LEU A 158 -15.82 -16.63 13.90
N THR A 159 -15.00 -17.60 14.33
CA THR A 159 -15.14 -19.00 13.88
C THR A 159 -16.44 -19.63 14.37
N GLN A 160 -16.88 -19.31 15.59
CA GLN A 160 -18.14 -19.81 16.15
C GLN A 160 -19.37 -19.26 15.43
N VAL A 161 -19.39 -17.97 15.08
CA VAL A 161 -20.56 -17.31 14.44
C VAL A 161 -20.72 -17.73 12.96
N ARG A 162 -19.64 -18.03 12.25
CA ARG A 162 -19.68 -18.43 10.83
C ARG A 162 -20.51 -19.68 10.54
N ASN A 163 -20.70 -20.55 11.54
CA ASN A 163 -21.45 -21.79 11.36
C ASN A 163 -22.98 -21.59 11.30
N GLY A 164 -23.52 -20.43 11.71
CA GLY A 164 -24.97 -20.21 11.84
C GLY A 164 -25.61 -19.20 10.89
N GLN A 165 -24.84 -18.39 10.14
CA GLN A 165 -25.39 -17.24 9.37
C GLN A 165 -24.74 -17.08 7.98
N LYS A 166 -24.87 -18.09 7.11
CA LYS A 166 -24.17 -18.14 5.81
C LYS A 166 -24.46 -16.93 4.90
N ASP A 167 -25.73 -16.55 4.73
CA ASP A 167 -26.11 -15.48 3.79
C ASP A 167 -25.64 -14.09 4.25
N PHE A 168 -25.69 -13.82 5.55
CA PHE A 168 -25.16 -12.59 6.14
C PHE A 168 -23.63 -12.53 6.02
N VAL A 169 -22.94 -13.64 6.29
CA VAL A 169 -21.49 -13.75 6.15
C VAL A 169 -21.07 -13.52 4.70
N GLU A 170 -21.82 -14.04 3.73
CA GLU A 170 -21.53 -13.86 2.30
C GLU A 170 -21.74 -12.40 1.86
N SER A 171 -22.84 -11.79 2.29
CA SER A 171 -23.14 -10.38 2.00
C SER A 171 -22.06 -9.45 2.58
N TYR A 172 -21.63 -9.70 3.82
CA TYR A 172 -20.54 -8.95 4.47
C TYR A 172 -19.18 -9.20 3.79
N ARG A 173 -18.90 -10.45 3.42
CA ARG A 173 -17.68 -10.82 2.69
C ARG A 173 -17.58 -10.02 1.39
N HIS A 174 -18.66 -9.95 0.63
CA HIS A 174 -18.74 -9.20 -0.62
C HIS A 174 -18.48 -7.70 -0.42
N LEU A 175 -19.15 -7.07 0.54
CA LEU A 175 -18.95 -5.66 0.87
C LEU A 175 -17.47 -5.37 1.22
N ARG A 176 -16.85 -6.25 2.00
CA ARG A 176 -15.44 -6.14 2.38
C ARG A 176 -14.51 -6.33 1.19
N GLU A 177 -14.80 -7.26 0.30
CA GLU A 177 -13.96 -7.53 -0.88
C GLU A 177 -13.93 -6.34 -1.83
N HIS A 178 -15.09 -5.71 -2.10
CA HIS A 178 -15.13 -4.45 -2.87
C HIS A 178 -14.46 -3.28 -2.17
N GLY A 179 -14.69 -3.13 -0.86
CA GLY A 179 -14.01 -2.10 -0.07
C GLY A 179 -12.49 -2.26 -0.06
N ASN A 180 -11.99 -3.50 -0.03
CA ASN A 180 -10.56 -3.78 -0.12
C ASN A 180 -9.98 -3.37 -1.47
N THR A 181 -10.64 -3.68 -2.59
CA THR A 181 -10.18 -3.27 -3.93
C THR A 181 -10.10 -1.73 -4.04
N ALA A 182 -11.10 -1.01 -3.53
CA ALA A 182 -11.07 0.46 -3.51
C ALA A 182 -9.92 1.01 -2.65
N LEU A 183 -9.64 0.39 -1.49
CA LEU A 183 -8.49 0.76 -0.67
C LEU A 183 -7.16 0.47 -1.36
N ILE A 184 -7.03 -0.64 -2.11
CA ILE A 184 -5.82 -0.93 -2.88
C ILE A 184 -5.55 0.20 -3.87
N ILE A 185 -6.55 0.58 -4.66
CA ILE A 185 -6.44 1.68 -5.64
C ILE A 185 -6.01 2.99 -4.95
N LEU A 186 -6.59 3.32 -3.80
CA LEU A 186 -6.19 4.49 -3.02
C LEU A 186 -4.71 4.43 -2.61
N PHE A 187 -4.26 3.29 -2.08
CA PHE A 187 -2.87 3.12 -1.67
C PHE A 187 -1.89 3.06 -2.85
N GLU A 188 -2.31 2.58 -4.02
CA GLU A 188 -1.52 2.68 -5.26
C GLU A 188 -1.27 4.13 -5.65
N ILE A 189 -2.29 4.99 -5.58
CA ILE A 189 -2.16 6.42 -5.88
C ILE A 189 -1.29 7.13 -4.82
N LEU A 190 -1.48 6.81 -3.54
CA LEU A 190 -0.69 7.39 -2.44
C LEU A 190 0.78 7.01 -2.54
N LEU A 191 1.08 5.73 -2.80
CA LEU A 191 2.45 5.28 -3.00
C LEU A 191 3.07 5.94 -4.24
N ALA A 192 2.30 6.15 -5.31
CA ALA A 192 2.78 6.82 -6.51
C ALA A 192 3.19 8.26 -6.22
N ALA A 193 2.38 8.98 -5.44
CA ALA A 193 2.66 10.34 -5.00
C ALA A 193 3.90 10.41 -4.08
N VAL A 194 4.06 9.45 -3.15
CA VAL A 194 5.28 9.32 -2.34
C VAL A 194 6.51 9.14 -3.22
N LEU A 195 6.46 8.19 -4.17
CA LEU A 195 7.57 7.91 -5.08
C LEU A 195 7.88 9.11 -5.98
N TYR A 196 6.86 9.80 -6.49
CA TYR A 196 7.04 11.01 -7.29
C TYR A 196 7.81 12.09 -6.52
N VAL A 197 7.46 12.33 -5.25
CA VAL A 197 8.16 13.30 -4.40
C VAL A 197 9.60 12.87 -4.15
N VAL A 198 9.82 11.59 -3.81
CA VAL A 198 11.16 11.05 -3.53
C VAL A 198 12.05 11.09 -4.77
N LEU A 199 11.53 10.75 -5.95
CA LEU A 199 12.26 10.79 -7.22
C LEU A 199 12.51 12.21 -7.71
N SER A 200 11.65 13.17 -7.34
CA SER A 200 11.83 14.60 -7.65
C SER A 200 12.93 15.26 -6.81
N PHE A 201 13.41 14.59 -5.75
CA PHE A 201 14.48 15.08 -4.92
C PHE A 201 15.84 14.89 -5.62
N GLU A 202 16.46 16.00 -6.02
CA GLU A 202 17.78 16.01 -6.63
C GLU A 202 18.85 16.09 -5.53
N VAL A 203 19.73 15.09 -5.45
CA VAL A 203 20.95 15.20 -4.64
C VAL A 203 21.98 15.96 -5.44
N LYS A 204 22.36 17.17 -4.98
CA LYS A 204 23.52 17.88 -5.54
C LYS A 204 24.77 17.04 -5.27
N PRO A 205 25.60 16.71 -6.27
CA PRO A 205 26.84 16.01 -6.02
C PRO A 205 27.77 16.88 -5.15
N ASN A 206 28.43 16.26 -4.17
CA ASN A 206 29.47 16.90 -3.34
C ASN A 206 30.74 17.27 -4.12
N TYR A 207 30.80 16.99 -5.42
CA TYR A 207 31.92 17.30 -6.29
C TYR A 207 31.50 18.28 -7.40
N PRO A 208 32.10 19.49 -7.46
CA PRO A 208 31.71 20.55 -8.39
C PRO A 208 31.92 20.21 -9.89
N ASN A 209 32.63 19.11 -10.20
CA ASN A 209 32.98 18.73 -11.59
C ASN A 209 32.15 17.57 -12.16
N LEU A 210 31.19 17.00 -11.42
CA LEU A 210 30.26 16.00 -11.97
C LEU A 210 28.91 16.66 -12.29
N SER A 211 28.70 16.97 -13.56
CA SER A 211 27.46 17.58 -14.09
C SER A 211 26.27 16.61 -14.18
N LYS A 212 26.46 15.32 -13.88
CA LYS A 212 25.36 14.35 -13.85
C LYS A 212 24.64 14.44 -12.51
N LYS A 213 23.43 15.03 -12.55
CA LYS A 213 22.42 14.88 -11.51
C LYS A 213 22.13 13.38 -11.34
N TYR A 214 22.35 12.83 -10.16
CA TYR A 214 21.95 11.46 -9.83
C TYR A 214 20.73 11.52 -8.91
N ILE A 215 19.70 10.73 -9.22
CA ILE A 215 18.65 10.41 -8.26
C ILE A 215 19.19 9.25 -7.43
N ASP A 216 19.19 9.41 -6.11
CA ASP A 216 19.63 8.36 -5.21
C ASP A 216 18.52 7.32 -5.03
N LEU A 217 18.58 6.22 -5.79
CA LEU A 217 17.69 5.07 -5.62
C LEU A 217 17.76 4.48 -4.20
N SER A 218 18.79 4.80 -3.42
CA SER A 218 18.86 4.42 -2.01
C SER A 218 17.70 5.03 -1.23
N MET A 219 17.29 6.27 -1.52
CA MET A 219 16.15 6.92 -0.86
C MET A 219 14.83 6.25 -1.22
N VAL A 220 14.65 5.86 -2.48
CA VAL A 220 13.49 5.04 -2.91
C VAL A 220 13.48 3.70 -2.19
N SER A 221 14.63 3.06 -2.05
CA SER A 221 14.75 1.78 -1.35
C SER A 221 14.45 1.92 0.14
N ILE A 222 14.93 2.98 0.79
CA ILE A 222 14.66 3.29 2.20
C ILE A 222 13.18 3.57 2.42
N ILE A 223 12.55 4.40 1.58
CA ILE A 223 11.12 4.74 1.77
C ILE A 223 10.23 3.51 1.58
N LEU A 224 10.56 2.65 0.60
CA LEU A 224 9.86 1.38 0.40
C LEU A 224 10.10 0.43 1.57
N PHE A 225 11.32 0.35 2.10
CA PHE A 225 11.60 -0.47 3.28
C PHE A 225 10.75 -0.03 4.47
N ILE A 226 10.68 1.28 4.75
CA ILE A 226 9.84 1.84 5.82
C ILE A 226 8.35 1.54 5.56
N TRP A 227 7.89 1.66 4.32
CA TRP A 227 6.51 1.36 3.92
C TRP A 227 6.12 -0.11 4.13
N VAL A 228 7.03 -1.05 3.83
CA VAL A 228 6.80 -2.49 3.94
C VAL A 228 6.99 -3.02 5.37
N ALA A 229 7.86 -2.40 6.17
CA ALA A 229 8.26 -2.89 7.49
C ALA A 229 7.07 -3.21 8.44
N PRO A 230 5.99 -2.42 8.53
CA PRO A 230 4.86 -2.78 9.39
C PRO A 230 4.17 -4.08 8.96
N ALA A 231 4.09 -4.36 7.66
CA ALA A 231 3.44 -5.56 7.14
C ALA A 231 4.26 -6.82 7.40
N THR A 232 5.60 -6.74 7.40
CA THR A 232 6.44 -7.89 7.75
C THR A 232 6.21 -8.33 9.20
N LEU A 233 5.88 -7.40 10.10
CA LEU A 233 5.55 -7.72 11.49
C LEU A 233 4.20 -8.47 11.64
N VAL A 234 3.29 -8.36 10.67
CA VAL A 234 2.02 -9.10 10.67
C VAL A 234 2.28 -10.61 10.59
N TYR A 235 3.37 -11.04 9.95
CA TYR A 235 3.80 -12.44 9.93
C TYR A 235 3.98 -12.99 11.35
N PHE A 236 4.74 -12.28 12.20
CA PHE A 236 4.95 -12.69 13.60
C PHE A 236 3.66 -12.66 14.42
N TYR A 237 2.78 -11.68 14.16
CA TYR A 237 1.47 -11.65 14.79
C TYR A 237 0.61 -12.88 14.40
N GLY A 238 0.66 -13.32 13.14
CA GLY A 238 0.02 -14.55 12.69
C GLY A 238 0.53 -15.79 13.43
N GLN A 239 1.85 -15.95 13.53
CA GLN A 239 2.50 -17.03 14.29
C GLN A 239 2.08 -17.02 15.78
N PHE A 240 1.96 -15.84 16.38
CA PHE A 240 1.49 -15.71 17.76
C PHE A 240 0.04 -16.16 17.94
N LEU A 241 -0.85 -15.83 17.00
CA LEU A 241 -2.24 -16.28 17.02
C LEU A 241 -2.33 -17.81 16.84
N GLU A 242 -1.57 -18.37 15.91
CA GLU A 242 -1.52 -19.81 15.64
C GLU A 242 -1.09 -20.59 16.87
N ARG A 243 0.01 -20.18 17.53
CA ARG A 243 0.48 -20.81 18.78
C ARG A 243 -0.58 -20.79 19.88
N LYS A 244 -1.38 -19.72 20.00
CA LYS A 244 -2.45 -19.65 20.99
C LYS A 244 -3.65 -20.53 20.65
N LEU A 245 -3.90 -20.78 19.36
CA LEU A 245 -4.96 -21.67 18.90
C LEU A 245 -4.54 -23.15 18.99
N SER A 246 -3.26 -23.45 18.83
CA SER A 246 -2.71 -24.82 18.89
C SER A 246 -2.37 -25.31 20.31
N GLN A 247 -2.54 -24.48 21.35
CA GLN A 247 -2.43 -24.92 22.75
C GLN A 247 -3.70 -25.67 23.23
N PHE A 248 -4.36 -26.36 22.30
CA PHE A 248 -5.34 -27.42 22.53
C PHE A 248 -4.74 -28.74 22.06
#